data_AF-A0A6A3DHN9-F1
#
_entry.id   AF-A0A6A3DHN9-F1
#
_cell.length_a   1.000
_cell.length_b   1.000
_cell.length_c   1.000
_cell.angle_alpha   90.00
_cell.angle_beta   90.00
_cell.angle_gamma   90.00
#
_symmetry.space_group_name_H-M   'P 1'
#
loop_
_entity.id
_entity.type
_entity.pdbx_description
1 polymer ?
#
loop_
_entity_poly.entity_id
_entity_poly.type
_entity_poly.pdbx_seq_one_letter_code
_entity_poly.pdbx_strand_id
1 'polypeptide(L)'
;MSSDAEFDEANALSTAEKTATPSTPTKRKRFVWSEGMIECLLSLRLGAMASSFNGSRSVAQLSAVWERLRLKFALVQAVQIEAAQLKNKYQTLKKEFSTIKLAESDTGNKTNEPIVYLA
;
A
#
# COMPACT_ATOMS: atom_id res chain seq x y z
N MET A 1 -38.09 -2.04 60.27
CA MET A 1 -37.90 -1.30 59.01
C MET A 1 -37.11 -2.22 58.08
N SER A 2 -37.74 -2.57 56.94
CA SER A 2 -37.23 -3.27 55.74
C SER A 2 -36.72 -4.72 55.92
N SER A 3 -37.30 -5.79 55.34
CA SER A 3 -37.62 -6.09 53.90
C SER A 3 -36.36 -5.98 53.03
N ASP A 4 -35.98 -6.87 52.11
CA ASP A 4 -36.60 -8.03 51.47
C ASP A 4 -35.51 -8.71 50.58
N ALA A 5 -35.76 -9.95 50.14
CA ALA A 5 -35.18 -10.67 48.98
C ALA A 5 -33.64 -10.91 48.95
N GLU A 6 -33.11 -12.11 49.18
CA GLU A 6 -33.31 -13.36 48.43
C GLU A 6 -33.09 -13.20 46.92
N PHE A 7 -31.98 -13.74 46.41
CA PHE A 7 -32.01 -14.64 45.27
C PHE A 7 -30.86 -15.64 45.42
N ASP A 8 -31.28 -16.84 45.78
CA ASP A 8 -30.57 -18.10 45.65
C ASP A 8 -30.37 -18.44 44.15
N GLU A 9 -29.75 -19.58 43.92
CA GLU A 9 -29.80 -20.39 42.70
C GLU A 9 -28.49 -20.50 41.91
N ALA A 10 -27.87 -21.64 42.20
CA ALA A 10 -26.82 -22.31 41.49
C ALA A 10 -27.14 -22.59 40.02
N ASN A 11 -26.15 -23.23 39.37
CA ASN A 11 -26.27 -24.06 38.17
C ASN A 11 -25.90 -23.38 36.85
N ALA A 12 -24.68 -23.65 36.38
CA ALA A 12 -24.47 -24.66 35.34
C ALA A 12 -23.15 -24.41 34.61
N LEU A 13 -22.32 -25.43 34.65
CA LEU A 13 -21.25 -25.71 33.71
C LEU A 13 -21.76 -25.52 32.27
N SER A 14 -21.10 -24.72 31.42
CA SER A 14 -21.08 -25.04 29.98
C SER A 14 -19.92 -24.37 29.25
N THR A 15 -18.91 -25.18 28.98
CA THR A 15 -17.91 -25.01 27.93
C THR A 15 -18.63 -24.75 26.60
N ALA A 16 -18.73 -23.50 26.17
CA ALA A 16 -19.22 -23.15 24.83
C ALA A 16 -18.02 -22.83 23.94
N GLU A 17 -17.62 -23.87 23.21
CA GLU A 17 -17.00 -23.89 21.91
C GLU A 17 -16.55 -22.54 21.32
N LYS A 18 -15.23 -22.51 21.07
CA LYS A 18 -14.60 -21.84 19.94
C LYS A 18 -15.37 -22.15 18.65
N THR A 19 -16.43 -21.38 18.40
CA THR A 19 -17.04 -21.29 17.09
C THR A 19 -16.11 -20.42 16.26
N ALA A 20 -15.05 -21.05 15.75
CA ALA A 20 -14.33 -20.53 14.62
C ALA A 20 -15.32 -20.51 13.46
N THR A 21 -16.05 -19.40 13.30
CA THR A 21 -16.69 -19.08 12.04
C THR A 21 -15.62 -19.24 10.97
N PRO A 22 -15.83 -20.10 9.95
CA PRO A 22 -14.92 -20.19 8.84
C PRO A 22 -14.98 -18.82 8.16
N SER A 23 -13.97 -17.99 8.44
CA SER A 23 -13.82 -16.71 7.76
C SER A 23 -13.61 -17.06 6.31
N THR A 24 -14.70 -17.01 5.56
CA THR A 24 -14.71 -17.21 4.12
C THR A 24 -13.65 -16.26 3.59
N PRO A 25 -12.71 -16.71 2.74
CA PRO A 25 -11.77 -15.80 2.11
C PRO A 25 -12.60 -14.93 1.16
N THR A 26 -13.13 -13.81 1.70
CA THR A 26 -13.72 -12.75 0.91
C THR A 26 -12.64 -12.35 -0.07
N LYS A 27 -12.82 -12.71 -1.34
CA LYS A 27 -11.93 -12.31 -2.44
C LYS A 27 -11.82 -10.80 -2.34
N ARG A 28 -10.72 -10.30 -1.75
CA ARG A 28 -10.54 -8.86 -1.52
C ARG A 28 -10.62 -8.23 -2.89
N LYS A 29 -11.64 -7.38 -3.13
CA LYS A 29 -11.77 -6.64 -4.38
C LYS A 29 -10.41 -5.96 -4.63
N ARG A 30 -9.81 -6.20 -5.79
CA ARG A 30 -8.53 -5.56 -6.14
C ARG A 30 -8.75 -4.05 -6.10
N PHE A 31 -7.90 -3.36 -5.36
CA PHE A 31 -7.90 -1.91 -5.34
C PHE A 31 -7.56 -1.38 -6.73
N VAL A 32 -8.44 -0.56 -7.31
CA VAL A 32 -8.25 0.02 -8.64
C VAL A 32 -7.53 1.36 -8.47
N TRP A 33 -6.41 1.51 -9.17
CA TRP A 33 -5.62 2.73 -9.15
C TRP A 33 -6.02 3.62 -10.32
N SER A 34 -6.53 4.81 -10.04
CA SER A 34 -6.73 5.85 -11.08
C SER A 34 -5.42 6.60 -11.35
N GLU A 35 -5.37 7.28 -12.49
CA GLU A 35 -4.23 8.14 -12.86
C GLU A 35 -3.98 9.24 -11.82
N GLY A 36 -5.02 9.97 -11.42
CA GLY A 36 -4.89 11.00 -10.36
C GLY A 36 -4.42 10.44 -9.01
N MET A 37 -4.74 9.19 -8.67
CA MET A 37 -4.17 8.53 -7.48
C MET A 37 -2.67 8.26 -7.65
N ILE A 38 -2.24 7.84 -8.83
CA ILE A 38 -0.83 7.60 -9.11
C ILE A 38 -0.05 8.91 -9.09
N GLU A 39 -0.58 9.97 -9.71
CA GLU A 39 0.01 11.31 -9.68
C GLU A 39 0.12 11.84 -8.25
N CYS A 40 -0.93 11.70 -7.44
CA CYS A 40 -0.92 12.11 -6.03
C CYS A 40 0.17 11.36 -5.24
N LEU A 41 0.27 10.03 -5.40
CA LEU A 41 1.29 9.22 -4.76
C LEU A 41 2.69 9.68 -5.14
N LEU A 42 2.96 9.89 -6.43
CA LEU A 42 4.26 10.32 -6.93
C LEU A 42 4.61 11.74 -6.46
N SER A 43 3.65 12.67 -6.50
CA SER A 43 3.81 14.05 -6.07
C SER A 43 4.14 14.15 -4.58
N LEU A 44 3.47 13.35 -3.74
CA LEU A 44 3.78 13.28 -2.32
C LEU A 44 5.14 12.62 -2.07
N ARG A 45 5.44 11.50 -2.75
CA ARG A 45 6.64 10.70 -2.48
C ARG A 45 7.93 11.34 -2.99
N LEU A 46 7.89 11.93 -4.18
CA LEU A 46 9.05 12.48 -4.89
C LEU A 46 9.13 14.02 -4.79
N GLY A 47 8.02 14.68 -4.45
CA GLY A 47 7.97 16.12 -4.21
C GLY A 47 7.87 16.42 -2.71
N ALA A 48 6.63 16.61 -2.23
CA ALA A 48 6.34 17.23 -0.93
C ALA A 48 6.99 16.54 0.28
N MET A 49 7.25 15.22 0.22
CA MET A 49 7.86 14.46 1.30
C MET A 49 9.23 13.87 0.95
N ALA A 50 9.83 14.24 -0.19
CA ALA A 50 11.09 13.67 -0.65
C ALA A 50 12.21 13.74 0.41
N SER A 51 12.33 14.89 1.07
CA SER A 51 13.29 15.12 2.15
C SER A 51 13.10 14.17 3.34
N SER A 52 11.85 13.91 3.73
CA SER A 52 11.51 13.01 4.85
C SER A 52 11.88 11.56 4.53
N PHE A 53 11.67 11.13 3.29
CA PHE A 53 12.06 9.78 2.86
C PHE A 53 13.57 9.62 2.71
N ASN A 54 14.26 10.61 2.14
CA ASN A 54 15.71 10.54 1.92
C ASN A 54 16.51 10.74 3.21
N GLY A 55 15.96 11.44 4.20
CA GLY A 55 16.58 11.64 5.51
C GLY A 55 16.37 10.49 6.51
N SER A 56 15.50 9.52 6.20
CA SER A 56 15.21 8.39 7.10
C SER A 56 16.34 7.36 7.08
N ARG A 57 16.89 7.04 8.25
CA ARG A 57 18.03 6.11 8.40
C ARG A 57 17.65 4.74 8.96
N SER A 58 16.38 4.57 9.36
CA SER A 58 15.88 3.31 9.93
C SER A 58 14.56 2.88 9.29
N VAL A 59 14.26 1.58 9.41
CA VAL A 59 13.01 0.99 8.92
C VAL A 59 11.80 1.58 9.64
N ALA A 60 11.89 1.81 10.96
CA ALA A 60 10.81 2.41 11.74
C ALA A 60 10.50 3.85 11.28
N GLN A 61 11.53 4.66 11.01
CA GLN A 61 11.36 6.00 10.45
C GLN A 61 10.71 5.94 9.06
N LEU A 62 11.17 5.04 8.18
CA LEU A 62 10.55 4.87 6.87
C LEU A 62 9.08 4.47 6.98
N SER A 63 8.74 3.54 7.88
CA SER A 63 7.35 3.15 8.14
C SER A 63 6.51 4.34 8.61
N ALA A 64 7.01 5.15 9.55
CA ALA A 64 6.32 6.34 10.01
C ALA A 64 6.13 7.39 8.90
N VAL A 65 7.11 7.56 8.02
CA VAL A 65 7.00 8.47 6.86
C VAL A 65 5.97 7.94 5.85
N TRP A 66 5.91 6.61 5.63
CA TRP A 66 4.87 5.99 4.81
C TRP A 66 3.47 6.15 5.41
N GLU A 67 3.31 6.03 6.72
CA GLU A 67 2.03 6.30 7.39
C GLU A 67 1.61 7.77 7.27
N ARG A 68 2.57 8.70 7.40
CA ARG A 68 2.30 10.11 7.17
C ARG A 68 1.89 10.39 5.72
N LEU A 69 2.53 9.75 4.75
CA LEU A 69 2.13 9.85 3.34
C LEU A 69 0.72 9.30 3.14
N ARG A 70 0.40 8.15 3.74
CA ARG A 70 -0.94 7.54 3.69
C ARG A 70 -2.02 8.49 4.20
N LEU A 71 -1.78 9.16 5.33
CA LEU A 71 -2.72 10.15 5.86
C LEU A 71 -2.93 11.32 4.89
N LYS A 72 -1.86 11.90 4.34
CA LYS A 72 -1.97 12.98 3.34
C LYS A 72 -2.69 12.52 2.07
N PHE A 73 -2.39 11.31 1.61
CA PHE A 73 -3.04 10.72 0.45
C PHE A 73 -4.54 10.54 0.65
N ALA A 74 -4.95 10.02 1.82
CA ALA A 74 -6.35 9.82 2.15
C ALA A 74 -7.13 11.15 2.22
N LEU A 75 -6.48 12.24 2.68
CA LEU A 75 -7.09 13.58 2.70
C LEU A 75 -7.37 14.12 1.29
N VAL A 76 -6.46 13.88 0.34
CA VAL A 76 -6.60 14.39 -1.04
C VAL A 76 -7.56 13.53 -1.85
N GLN A 77 -7.42 12.21 -1.78
CA GLN A 77 -8.17 11.28 -2.63
C GLN A 77 -9.47 10.76 -2.01
N ALA A 78 -9.75 11.08 -0.74
CA ALA A 78 -10.91 10.61 0.02
C ALA A 78 -11.09 9.07 0.00
N VAL A 79 -9.98 8.33 -0.02
CA VAL A 79 -9.95 6.86 -0.12
C VAL A 79 -9.21 6.22 1.04
N GLN A 80 -9.78 5.14 1.59
CA GLN A 80 -9.12 4.31 2.59
C GLN A 80 -8.13 3.36 1.92
N ILE A 81 -6.85 3.55 2.23
CA ILE A 81 -5.76 2.72 1.71
C ILE A 81 -4.73 2.50 2.82
N GLU A 82 -4.09 1.33 2.83
CA GLU A 82 -3.01 1.01 3.75
C GLU A 82 -1.65 1.52 3.24
N ALA A 83 -0.74 1.86 4.15
CA ALA A 83 0.61 2.30 3.79
C ALA A 83 1.37 1.21 3.00
N ALA A 84 1.11 -0.06 3.29
CA ALA A 84 1.68 -1.19 2.55
C ALA A 84 1.26 -1.18 1.07
N GLN A 85 0.00 -0.84 0.76
CA GLN A 85 -0.48 -0.78 -0.62
C GLN A 85 0.18 0.37 -1.40
N LEU A 86 0.35 1.53 -0.77
CA LEU A 86 1.05 2.68 -1.36
C LEU A 86 2.52 2.35 -1.63
N LYS A 87 3.21 1.74 -0.65
CA LYS A 87 4.59 1.30 -0.80
C LYS A 87 4.73 0.29 -1.94
N ASN A 88 3.88 -0.73 -1.98
CA ASN A 88 3.91 -1.76 -3.02
C ASN A 88 3.69 -1.15 -4.40
N LYS A 89 2.67 -0.29 -4.56
CA LYS A 89 2.41 0.40 -5.83
C LYS A 89 3.59 1.24 -6.27
N TYR A 90 4.22 1.99 -5.37
CA TYR A 90 5.42 2.78 -5.67
C TYR A 90 6.58 1.89 -6.14
N GLN A 91 6.83 0.75 -5.48
CA GLN A 91 7.90 -0.17 -5.90
C GLN A 91 7.63 -0.77 -7.28
N THR A 92 6.38 -1.14 -7.58
CA THR A 92 5.99 -1.58 -8.92
C THR A 92 6.26 -0.48 -9.95
N LEU A 93 5.79 0.75 -9.71
CA LEU A 93 6.01 1.88 -10.62
C LEU A 93 7.50 2.16 -10.85
N LYS A 94 8.31 2.10 -9.79
CA LYS A 94 9.76 2.26 -9.90
C LYS A 94 10.38 1.18 -10.78
N LYS A 95 9.95 -0.07 -10.63
CA LYS A 95 10.42 -1.20 -11.44
C LYS A 95 10.05 -1.01 -12.92
N GLU A 96 8.79 -0.72 -13.21
CA GLU A 96 8.31 -0.47 -14.58
C GLU A 96 9.10 0.67 -15.23
N PHE A 97 9.31 1.78 -14.51
CA PHE A 97 10.11 2.90 -14.99
C PHE A 97 11.56 2.50 -15.29
N SER A 98 12.21 1.72 -14.42
CA SER A 98 13.56 1.22 -14.66
C SER A 98 13.62 0.28 -15.88
N THR A 99 12.62 -0.58 -16.07
CA THR A 99 12.53 -1.47 -17.23
C THR A 99 12.36 -0.69 -18.53
N ILE A 100 11.49 0.33 -18.56
CA ILE A 100 11.31 1.20 -19.73
C ILE A 100 12.62 1.94 -20.04
N LYS A 101 13.27 2.52 -19.02
CA LYS A 101 14.55 3.23 -19.19
C LYS A 101 15.66 2.34 -19.74
N LEU A 102 15.70 1.06 -19.36
CA LEU A 102 16.66 0.10 -19.89
C LEU A 102 16.37 -0.24 -21.36
N ALA A 103 15.10 -0.46 -21.71
CA ALA A 103 14.70 -0.71 -23.09
C ALA A 103 14.96 0.50 -24.01
N GLU A 104 14.82 1.73 -23.50
CA GLU A 104 15.19 2.96 -24.21
C GLU A 104 16.70 2.98 -24.55
N SER A 105 17.57 2.55 -23.63
CA SER A 105 19.01 2.46 -23.93
C SER A 105 19.36 1.38 -24.96
N ASP A 106 18.62 0.28 -24.99
CA ASP A 106 18.82 -0.81 -25.95
C ASP A 106 18.34 -0.47 -27.37
N THR A 107 17.42 0.50 -27.50
CA THR A 107 16.95 1.02 -28.80
C THR A 107 17.90 2.08 -29.37
N GLY A 108 19.04 2.33 -28.72
CA GLY A 108 20.15 3.08 -29.30
C GLY A 108 20.67 2.37 -30.54
N ASN A 109 20.25 2.84 -31.73
CA ASN A 109 20.73 2.39 -33.03
C ASN A 109 22.24 2.12 -32.98
N LYS A 110 22.65 0.91 -33.38
CA LYS A 110 24.06 0.60 -33.66
C LYS A 110 24.47 1.41 -34.90
N THR A 111 24.92 2.65 -34.70
CA THR A 111 25.45 3.54 -35.75
C THR A 111 26.76 3.03 -36.38
N ASN A 112 27.23 1.84 -35.99
CA ASN A 112 28.46 1.22 -36.48
C ASN A 112 28.26 0.33 -37.72
N GLU A 113 27.02 0.10 -38.16
CA GLU A 113 26.77 -0.56 -39.45
C GLU A 113 26.32 0.50 -40.48
N PRO A 114 27.17 0.84 -41.48
CA PRO A 114 26.76 1.73 -42.54
C PRO A 114 25.63 1.08 -43.33
N ILE A 115 24.55 1.83 -43.53
CA ILE A 115 23.44 1.42 -44.41
C ILE A 115 24.00 1.37 -45.83
N VAL A 116 24.26 0.16 -46.34
CA VAL A 116 24.70 -0.06 -47.72
C VAL A 116 23.48 0.10 -48.62
N TYR A 117 23.41 1.21 -49.34
CA TYR A 117 22.47 1.36 -50.45
C TYR A 117 23.04 0.61 -51.65
N LEU A 118 22.34 -0.44 -52.11
CA LEU A 118 22.64 -1.10 -53.37
C LEU A 118 22.25 -0.16 -54.51
N ALA A 119 23.23 0.22 -55.31
CA ALA A 119 23.07 1.02 -56.54
C ALA A 119 22.51 0.16 -57.68
#